data_AF-A0A2V1GZD1-F1
#
_entry.id   AF-A0A2V1GZD1-F1
#
_cell.length_a   1.000
_cell.length_b   1.000
_cell.length_c   1.000
_cell.angle_alpha   90.00
_cell.angle_beta   90.00
_cell.angle_gamma   90.00
#
_symmetry.space_group_name_H-M   'P 1'
#
loop_
_entity.id
_entity.type
_entity.pdbx_description
1 polymer ?
#
loop_
_entity_poly.entity_id
_entity_poly.type
_entity_poly.pdbx_seq_one_letter_code
_entity_poly.pdbx_strand_id
1 'polypeptide(L)'
;MKKTVLVLLLMTLSACASSTHYNIKNTAVAQANDNALGTYSDYDNKIEYNKDLDLHQLRVYVGGTANCDGGVLVYAREKMNKFMENNEFKSYVVTRGEYSMLPFSKCDLYIKYK
;
A
#
# COMPACT_ATOMS: atom_id res chain seq x y z
N MET A 1 -25.41 -54.26 -12.26
CA MET A 1 -26.06 -53.28 -13.17
C MET A 1 -26.96 -52.42 -12.30
N LYS A 2 -26.97 -51.08 -12.24
CA LYS A 2 -26.37 -49.98 -13.00
C LYS A 2 -25.93 -48.91 -11.99
N LYS A 3 -24.85 -48.21 -12.31
CA LYS A 3 -24.34 -47.01 -11.64
C LYS A 3 -25.36 -45.87 -11.83
N THR A 4 -25.68 -45.13 -10.77
CA THR A 4 -26.32 -43.82 -10.91
C THR A 4 -25.28 -42.76 -10.62
N VAL A 5 -24.83 -42.10 -11.68
CA VAL A 5 -24.02 -40.89 -11.67
C VAL A 5 -24.97 -39.72 -11.92
N LEU A 6 -24.93 -38.70 -11.07
CA LEU A 6 -25.41 -37.34 -11.36
C LEU A 6 -24.71 -36.40 -10.35
N VAL A 7 -23.49 -35.93 -10.65
CA VAL A 7 -23.10 -34.70 -11.38
C VAL A 7 -23.50 -33.40 -10.66
N LEU A 8 -22.45 -32.76 -10.10
CA LEU A 8 -22.11 -31.33 -9.98
C LEU A 8 -23.24 -30.29 -10.02
N LEU A 9 -23.15 -29.27 -9.15
CA LEU A 9 -22.51 -27.97 -9.45
C LEU A 9 -22.87 -26.95 -8.35
N LEU A 10 -21.90 -26.17 -7.87
CA LEU A 10 -21.98 -24.73 -7.54
C LEU A 10 -20.79 -24.38 -6.64
N MET A 11 -19.64 -24.15 -7.26
CA MET A 11 -19.12 -22.82 -7.58
C MET A 11 -18.49 -22.16 -6.35
N THR A 12 -17.19 -22.40 -6.27
CA THR A 12 -16.17 -21.65 -5.55
C THR A 12 -16.38 -20.14 -5.66
N LEU A 13 -16.77 -19.51 -4.57
CA LEU A 13 -16.52 -18.08 -4.36
C LEU A 13 -15.21 -17.93 -3.58
N SER A 14 -14.11 -18.31 -4.23
CA SER A 14 -12.81 -17.73 -3.90
C SER A 14 -12.89 -16.28 -4.34
N ALA A 15 -13.37 -15.42 -3.44
CA ALA A 15 -13.13 -13.99 -3.54
C ALA A 15 -11.62 -13.79 -3.31
N CYS A 16 -10.81 -14.10 -4.32
CA CYS A 16 -9.56 -13.41 -4.53
C CYS A 16 -9.96 -11.94 -4.73
N ALA A 17 -10.06 -11.21 -3.62
CA ALA A 17 -9.93 -9.76 -3.66
C ALA A 17 -8.59 -9.52 -4.34
N SER A 18 -8.63 -9.27 -5.65
CA SER A 18 -7.46 -8.89 -6.41
C SER A 18 -6.89 -7.67 -5.69
N SER A 19 -5.70 -7.80 -5.14
CA SER A 19 -4.91 -6.66 -4.72
C SER A 19 -4.81 -5.75 -5.94
N THR A 20 -5.48 -4.60 -5.90
CA THR A 20 -5.39 -3.63 -6.99
C THR A 20 -3.99 -3.05 -6.90
N HIS A 21 -3.07 -3.63 -7.68
CA HIS A 21 -1.69 -3.19 -7.74
C HIS A 21 -1.65 -1.89 -8.55
N TYR A 22 -1.50 -0.75 -7.86
CA TYR A 22 -1.24 0.51 -8.53
C TYR A 22 0.28 0.69 -8.66
N ASN A 23 0.73 0.68 -9.91
CA ASN A 23 2.12 0.94 -10.26
C ASN A 23 2.34 2.46 -10.22
N ILE A 24 2.75 2.96 -9.05
CA ILE A 24 3.14 4.36 -8.88
C ILE A 24 4.45 4.55 -9.64
N LYS A 25 4.34 4.92 -10.93
CA LYS A 25 5.52 5.32 -11.71
C LYS A 25 6.15 6.52 -11.02
N ASN A 26 7.46 6.43 -10.78
CA ASN A 26 8.37 7.49 -10.36
C ASN A 26 7.97 8.83 -10.97
N THR A 27 7.15 9.58 -10.25
CA THR A 27 6.88 10.97 -10.54
C THR A 27 7.59 11.68 -9.42
N ALA A 28 8.58 12.52 -9.77
CA ALA A 28 9.20 13.45 -8.84
C ALA A 28 8.07 14.04 -7.99
N VAL A 29 8.09 13.74 -6.68
CA VAL A 29 6.92 13.90 -5.83
C VAL A 29 6.53 15.38 -5.87
N ALA A 30 5.42 15.69 -6.54
CA ALA A 30 4.95 17.05 -6.73
C ALA A 30 4.85 17.76 -5.37
N GLN A 31 5.18 19.05 -5.34
CA GLN A 31 5.01 19.87 -4.15
C GLN A 31 3.55 19.78 -3.67
N ALA A 32 3.39 19.60 -2.37
CA ALA A 32 2.09 19.50 -1.72
C ALA A 32 1.22 20.71 -2.04
N ASN A 33 -0.02 20.49 -2.45
CA ASN A 33 -1.06 21.49 -2.22
C ASN A 33 -1.55 21.27 -0.78
N ASP A 34 -1.42 22.28 0.08
CA ASP A 34 -1.67 22.22 1.54
C ASP A 34 -3.10 21.77 1.95
N ASN A 35 -4.02 21.63 0.99
CA ASN A 35 -5.45 21.45 1.26
C ASN A 35 -5.93 20.01 1.55
N ALA A 36 -5.04 19.03 1.74
CA ALA A 36 -5.47 17.63 1.91
C ALA A 36 -4.85 16.86 3.09
N LEU A 37 -4.04 17.50 3.94
CA LEU A 37 -3.32 16.79 5.04
C LEU A 37 -4.25 16.20 6.10
N GLY A 38 -5.45 16.76 6.30
CA GLY A 38 -6.47 16.20 7.20
C GLY A 38 -7.09 14.87 6.74
N THR A 39 -6.74 14.43 5.53
CA THR A 39 -7.22 13.18 4.93
C THR A 39 -6.28 12.00 5.18
N TYR A 40 -5.13 12.23 5.82
CA TYR A 40 -4.12 11.21 6.07
C TYR A 40 -3.83 11.12 7.57
N SER A 41 -3.64 9.91 8.08
CA SER A 41 -3.39 9.67 9.49
C SER A 41 -2.24 8.69 9.73
N ASP A 42 -1.63 8.86 10.90
CA ASP A 42 -0.36 8.28 11.31
C ASP A 42 -0.50 7.11 12.31
N TYR A 43 -1.71 6.57 12.46
CA TYR A 43 -2.02 5.47 13.38
C TYR A 43 -1.12 4.25 13.10
N ASP A 44 -0.07 4.01 13.89
CA ASP A 44 0.82 2.85 13.73
C ASP A 44 1.76 2.90 12.49
N ASN A 45 2.23 4.11 12.17
CA ASN A 45 3.11 4.33 11.01
C ASN A 45 4.59 4.10 11.32
N LYS A 46 4.97 2.83 11.53
CA LYS A 46 6.38 2.38 11.47
C LYS A 46 6.70 1.86 10.08
N ILE A 47 7.96 2.03 9.68
CA ILE A 47 8.48 1.37 8.48
C ILE A 47 8.98 0.00 8.92
N GLU A 48 8.37 -1.04 8.37
CA GLU A 48 8.66 -2.44 8.71
C GLU A 48 9.24 -3.17 7.50
N TYR A 49 10.10 -4.17 7.71
CA TYR A 49 10.62 -4.97 6.60
C TYR A 49 9.69 -6.16 6.30
N ASN A 50 9.11 -6.18 5.11
CA ASN A 50 8.27 -7.26 4.60
C ASN A 50 9.15 -8.32 3.93
N LYS A 51 9.35 -9.45 4.63
CA LYS A 51 10.23 -10.55 4.21
C LYS A 51 9.75 -11.27 2.95
N ASP A 52 8.44 -11.34 2.75
CA ASP A 52 7.86 -12.07 1.61
C ASP A 52 8.08 -11.33 0.29
N LEU A 53 8.18 -10.01 0.36
CA LEU A 53 8.35 -9.13 -0.79
C LEU A 53 9.77 -8.58 -0.94
N ASP A 54 10.64 -8.81 0.04
CA ASP A 54 11.99 -8.21 0.12
C ASP A 54 11.94 -6.66 -0.01
N LEU A 55 10.99 -6.03 0.68
CA LEU A 55 10.76 -4.58 0.63
C LEU A 55 10.40 -4.03 2.02
N HIS A 56 10.73 -2.77 2.26
CA HIS A 56 10.19 -2.05 3.42
C HIS A 56 8.75 -1.63 3.14
N GLN A 57 7.92 -1.60 4.16
CA GLN A 57 6.51 -1.27 4.08
C GLN A 57 6.20 -0.13 5.06
N LEU A 58 5.56 0.92 4.57
CA LEU A 58 4.99 1.98 5.37
C LEU A 58 3.47 2.00 5.15
N ARG A 59 2.71 1.83 6.24
CA ARG A 59 1.27 2.03 6.21
C ARG A 59 0.95 3.51 6.37
N VAL A 60 0.00 4.02 5.60
CA VAL A 60 -0.59 5.35 5.78
C VAL A 60 -2.10 5.19 5.81
N TYR A 61 -2.76 5.64 6.87
CA TYR A 61 -4.22 5.60 6.93
C TYR A 61 -4.78 6.78 6.16
N VAL A 62 -5.82 6.53 5.37
CA VAL A 62 -6.39 7.53 4.47
C VAL A 62 -7.90 7.61 4.71
N GLY A 63 -8.43 8.82 4.87
CA GLY A 63 -9.84 9.10 5.10
C GLY A 63 -10.56 9.51 3.82
N GLY A 64 -11.90 9.52 3.86
CA GLY A 64 -12.72 10.03 2.77
C GLY A 64 -12.49 9.31 1.43
N THR A 65 -12.28 10.08 0.37
CA THR A 65 -12.05 9.58 -1.00
C THR A 65 -10.56 9.48 -1.38
N ALA A 66 -9.64 9.66 -0.42
CA ALA A 66 -8.21 9.57 -0.71
C ALA A 66 -7.81 8.12 -0.98
N ASN A 67 -6.99 7.93 -2.02
CA ASN A 67 -6.43 6.65 -2.43
C ASN A 67 -4.91 6.66 -2.24
N CYS A 68 -4.19 5.66 -2.75
CA CYS A 68 -2.73 5.69 -2.88
C CYS A 68 -2.28 6.69 -3.96
N ASP A 69 -2.56 7.97 -3.75
CA ASP A 69 -2.28 9.06 -4.68
C ASP A 69 -1.00 9.81 -4.31
N GLY A 70 -0.74 10.92 -5.03
CA GLY A 70 0.42 11.77 -4.76
C GLY A 70 0.41 12.42 -3.36
N GLY A 71 -0.77 12.63 -2.77
CA GLY A 71 -0.91 13.20 -1.43
C GLY A 71 -0.38 12.26 -0.35
N VAL A 72 -0.62 10.95 -0.49
CA VAL A 72 -0.03 9.94 0.40
C VAL A 72 1.49 9.96 0.36
N LEU A 73 2.10 10.11 -0.83
CA LEU A 73 3.56 10.17 -0.98
C LEU A 73 4.16 11.42 -0.34
N VAL A 74 3.49 12.56 -0.49
CA VAL A 74 3.87 13.83 0.15
C VAL A 74 3.84 13.65 1.67
N TYR A 75 2.75 13.11 2.21
CA TYR A 75 2.58 12.87 3.64
C TYR A 75 3.63 11.90 4.19
N ALA A 76 3.91 10.80 3.47
CA ALA A 76 4.88 9.79 3.86
C ALA A 76 6.35 10.25 3.76
N ARG A 77 6.65 11.32 3.01
CA ARG A 77 8.02 11.72 2.66
C ARG A 77 8.91 11.96 3.87
N GLU A 78 8.43 12.73 4.84
CA GLU A 78 9.22 13.07 6.02
C GLU A 78 9.65 11.82 6.78
N LYS A 79 8.73 10.84 6.91
CA LYS A 79 8.98 9.57 7.59
C LYS A 79 9.98 8.69 6.82
N MET A 80 9.84 8.62 5.50
CA MET A 80 10.79 7.89 4.65
C MET A 80 12.19 8.50 4.73
N ASN A 81 12.31 9.83 4.76
CA ASN A 81 13.58 10.54 4.91
C ASN A 81 14.22 10.28 6.28
N LYS A 82 13.45 10.40 7.37
CA LYS A 82 13.94 10.09 8.73
C LYS A 82 14.42 8.65 8.85
N PHE A 83 13.69 7.70 8.28
CA PHE A 83 14.11 6.30 8.29
C PHE A 83 15.37 6.07 7.46
N MET A 84 15.49 6.73 6.31
CA MET A 84 16.68 6.70 5.47
C MET A 84 17.92 7.20 6.24
N GLU A 85 17.82 8.36 6.88
CA GLU A 85 18.90 8.97 7.67
C GLU A 85 19.30 8.11 8.87
N ASN A 86 18.33 7.63 9.65
CA ASN A 86 18.58 6.82 10.86
C ASN A 86 19.22 5.46 10.59
N ASN A 87 19.09 4.94 9.36
CA ASN A 87 19.64 3.64 8.96
C ASN A 87 20.74 3.76 7.89
N GLU A 88 21.26 4.98 7.68
CA GLU A 88 22.39 5.26 6.76
C GLU A 88 22.14 4.82 5.30
N PHE A 89 20.87 4.79 4.88
CA PHE A 89 20.52 4.58 3.48
C PHE A 89 20.81 5.86 2.67
N LYS A 90 21.20 5.71 1.40
CA LYS A 90 21.54 6.82 0.50
C LYS A 90 20.34 7.28 -0.32
N SER A 91 19.41 6.37 -0.61
CA SER A 91 18.24 6.67 -1.41
C SER A 91 17.10 5.69 -1.14
N TYR A 92 15.88 6.05 -1.56
CA TYR A 92 14.75 5.14 -1.60
C TYR A 92 13.93 5.32 -2.88
N VAL A 93 13.22 4.26 -3.25
CA VAL A 93 12.21 4.27 -4.31
C VAL A 93 10.93 3.64 -3.78
N VAL A 94 9.80 4.33 -3.90
CA VAL A 94 8.49 3.73 -3.68
C VAL A 94 8.15 2.88 -4.90
N THR A 95 8.11 1.58 -4.72
CA THR A 95 7.95 0.58 -5.79
C THR A 95 6.50 0.39 -6.19
N ARG A 96 5.57 0.47 -5.23
CA ARG A 96 4.11 0.40 -5.44
C ARG A 96 3.37 0.89 -4.20
N GLY A 97 2.09 1.25 -4.38
CA GLY A 97 1.14 1.49 -3.31
C GLY A 97 -0.06 0.56 -3.45
N GLU A 98 -0.53 0.00 -2.34
CA GLU A 98 -1.70 -0.87 -2.29
C GLU A 98 -2.75 -0.30 -1.35
N TYR A 99 -3.92 -0.02 -1.89
CA TYR A 99 -5.05 0.49 -1.12
C TYR A 99 -5.87 -0.66 -0.55
N SER A 100 -6.25 -0.56 0.72
CA SER A 100 -7.17 -1.49 1.39
C SER A 100 -8.25 -0.71 2.12
N MET A 101 -9.52 -1.04 1.85
CA MET A 101 -10.68 -0.32 2.41
C MET A 101 -11.18 -0.88 3.76
N LEU A 102 -10.76 -2.09 4.16
CA LEU A 102 -11.29 -2.79 5.34
C LEU A 102 -10.18 -3.10 6.37
N PRO A 103 -10.42 -3.00 7.70
CA PRO A 103 -11.53 -2.29 8.37
C PRO A 103 -11.30 -0.76 8.44
N PHE A 104 -10.08 -0.30 8.14
CA PHE A 104 -9.71 1.10 8.08
C PHE A 104 -9.03 1.34 6.75
N SER A 105 -9.54 2.32 5.99
CA SER A 105 -8.95 2.74 4.72
C SER A 105 -7.48 3.09 4.92
N LYS A 106 -6.61 2.39 4.18
CA LYS A 106 -5.16 2.54 4.27
C LYS A 106 -4.51 2.38 2.90
N CYS A 107 -3.37 3.03 2.74
CA CYS A 107 -2.42 2.81 1.67
C CYS A 107 -1.14 2.20 2.24
N ASP A 108 -0.83 0.97 1.86
CA ASP A 108 0.44 0.33 2.15
C ASP A 108 1.44 0.70 1.04
N LEU A 109 2.47 1.50 1.38
CA LEU A 109 3.55 1.88 0.49
C LEU A 109 4.72 0.90 0.62
N TYR A 110 5.17 0.33 -0.50
CA TYR A 110 6.32 -0.58 -0.50
C TYR A 110 7.55 0.10 -1.07
N ILE A 111 8.63 0.12 -0.31
CA ILE A 111 9.78 0.99 -0.47
C ILE A 111 11.05 0.13 -0.56
N LYS A 112 11.88 0.41 -1.56
CA LYS A 112 13.21 -0.15 -1.69
C LYS A 112 14.24 0.91 -1.29
N TYR A 113 14.93 0.68 -0.17
CA TYR A 113 16.05 1.50 0.28
C TYR A 113 17.38 0.99 -0.32
N LYS A 114 18.35 1.88 -0.54
CA LYS A 114 19.68 1.60 -1.10
C LYS A 114 20.74 2.44 -0.42
#